data_AF-A0A1Q3WNG7-F1
#
_entry.id   AF-A0A1Q3WNG7-F1
#
_cell.length_a   1.000
_cell.length_b   1.000
_cell.length_c   1.000
_cell.angle_alpha   90.00
_cell.angle_beta   90.00
_cell.angle_gamma   90.00
#
_symmetry.space_group_name_H-M   'P 1'
#
loop_
_entity.id
_entity.type
_entity.pdbx_description
1 polymer ?
#
loop_
_entity_poly.entity_id
_entity_poly.type
_entity_poly.pdbx_seq_one_letter_code
_entity_poly.pdbx_strand_id
1 'polypeptide(L)'
;MTIRTRVGQLISFFFRSLLWSINLMLALYTCLAYWLLYSLQIEHWSAGMIMISIPIAWGLNFVVVCLWLTSRPWRSWLSGVVLILGIALFGSRTFVWHSPAKPTDQGTPIKVFSYNVHQFNEFGTGDNPVINSNGVLAQRMLNFVLRFDAPIKCFQETYTQGNLPEYDLLSRFSQAGYPYSALLHPEEGHKPNGDIGVSIFSRFPIVDSGQEVFETHNGLVWANIKVGDDTIRVINVHLHSMGIRVGRVLRQNEMKGVQHETRGVLSALRMGFIDRNKEVRRVEEYIRASPYPVIVTGDHNDTPYSVVYERMRRVLPNSFEDAGRGFGFTYNRLPKFIRIDHQFHDPNLSVVNFETINYTTYSDHYPIVGTYYFKDGHSPTARHP
;
A
#
# COMPACT_ATOMS: atom_id res chain seq x y z
N MET A 1 -26.14 21.14 -52.82
CA MET A 1 -25.78 20.54 -51.51
C MET A 1 -27.08 20.10 -50.84
N THR A 2 -27.34 18.78 -50.75
CA THR A 2 -28.65 18.22 -50.35
C THR A 2 -28.90 18.40 -48.84
N ILE A 3 -30.17 18.52 -48.41
CA ILE A 3 -30.56 18.66 -46.99
C ILE A 3 -29.89 17.58 -46.11
N ARG A 4 -29.76 16.35 -46.63
CA ARG A 4 -29.07 15.22 -45.99
C ARG A 4 -27.59 15.50 -45.69
N THR A 5 -26.88 16.23 -46.56
CA THR A 5 -25.48 16.65 -46.33
C THR A 5 -25.37 17.75 -45.27
N ARG A 6 -26.33 18.67 -45.16
CA ARG A 6 -26.36 19.71 -44.11
C ARG A 6 -26.66 19.13 -42.73
N VAL A 7 -27.61 18.19 -42.65
CA VAL A 7 -27.94 17.47 -41.40
C VAL A 7 -26.73 16.66 -40.91
N GLY A 8 -26.04 15.95 -41.80
CA GLY A 8 -24.81 15.21 -41.44
C GLY A 8 -23.68 16.12 -40.91
N GLN A 9 -23.51 17.31 -41.48
CA GLN A 9 -22.53 18.30 -41.01
C GLN A 9 -22.87 18.87 -39.64
N LEU A 10 -24.16 19.18 -39.39
CA LEU A 10 -24.66 19.62 -38.09
C LEU A 10 -24.46 18.55 -37.00
N ILE A 11 -24.79 17.30 -37.30
CA ILE A 11 -24.59 16.16 -36.39
C ILE A 11 -23.10 16.00 -36.06
N SER A 12 -22.24 16.01 -37.08
CA SER A 12 -20.79 15.91 -36.87
C SER A 12 -20.24 17.06 -36.04
N PHE A 13 -20.71 18.29 -36.28
CA PHE A 13 -20.34 19.46 -35.48
C PHE A 13 -20.78 19.32 -34.03
N PHE A 14 -22.02 18.90 -33.76
CA PHE A 14 -22.55 18.69 -32.41
C PHE A 14 -21.72 17.67 -31.63
N PHE A 15 -21.50 16.47 -32.18
CA PHE A 15 -20.69 15.45 -31.51
C PHE A 15 -19.25 15.91 -31.27
N ARG A 16 -18.66 16.68 -32.20
CA ARG A 16 -17.32 17.26 -32.02
C ARG A 16 -17.27 18.32 -30.93
N SER A 17 -18.32 19.12 -30.80
CA SER A 17 -18.44 20.12 -29.73
C SER A 17 -18.62 19.43 -28.38
N LEU A 18 -19.47 18.40 -28.32
CA LEU A 18 -19.70 17.61 -27.12
C LEU A 18 -18.42 16.90 -26.64
N LEU A 19 -17.69 16.23 -27.54
CA LEU A 19 -16.41 15.59 -27.21
C LEU A 19 -15.36 16.59 -26.72
N TRP A 20 -15.36 17.81 -27.27
CA TRP A 20 -14.47 18.86 -26.80
C TRP A 20 -14.85 19.36 -25.40
N SER A 21 -16.15 19.54 -25.12
CA SER A 21 -16.63 19.91 -23.79
C SER A 21 -16.31 18.82 -22.75
N ILE A 22 -16.48 17.54 -23.10
CA ILE A 22 -16.10 16.42 -22.23
C ILE A 22 -14.60 16.43 -21.96
N ASN A 23 -13.77 16.68 -23.00
CA ASN A 23 -12.32 16.82 -22.81
C ASN A 23 -11.98 17.97 -21.85
N LEU A 24 -12.59 19.13 -22.02
CA LEU A 24 -12.38 20.27 -21.13
C LEU A 24 -12.74 19.94 -19.68
N MET A 25 -13.89 19.28 -19.46
CA MET A 25 -14.31 18.84 -18.12
C MET A 25 -13.33 17.82 -17.52
N LEU A 26 -12.86 16.86 -18.32
CA LEU A 26 -11.86 15.89 -17.89
C LEU A 26 -10.53 16.57 -17.51
N ALA A 27 -10.06 17.51 -18.31
CA ALA A 27 -8.85 18.28 -18.02
C ALA A 27 -9.00 19.08 -16.71
N LEU A 28 -10.12 19.79 -16.53
CA LEU A 28 -10.41 20.54 -15.30
C LEU A 28 -10.52 19.62 -14.08
N TYR A 29 -11.16 18.46 -14.22
CA TYR A 29 -11.24 17.44 -13.18
C TYR A 29 -9.85 16.94 -12.77
N THR A 30 -9.00 16.63 -13.75
CA THR A 30 -7.65 16.17 -13.49
C THR A 30 -6.79 17.25 -12.81
N CYS A 31 -6.90 18.51 -13.24
CA CYS A 31 -6.23 19.63 -12.58
C CYS A 31 -6.72 19.82 -11.12
N LEU A 32 -8.03 19.68 -10.89
CA LEU A 32 -8.59 19.70 -9.54
C LEU A 32 -8.00 18.57 -8.69
N ALA A 33 -7.90 17.35 -9.23
CA ALA A 33 -7.32 16.21 -8.52
C ALA A 33 -5.84 16.45 -8.14
N TYR A 34 -5.04 17.05 -9.04
CA TYR A 34 -3.65 17.42 -8.73
C TYR A 34 -3.58 18.49 -7.64
N TRP A 35 -4.43 19.50 -7.72
CA TRP A 35 -4.47 20.55 -6.70
C TRP A 35 -4.90 20.03 -5.33
N LEU A 36 -5.87 19.11 -5.27
CA LEU A 36 -6.28 18.45 -4.03
C LEU A 36 -5.14 17.62 -3.43
N LEU A 37 -4.44 16.85 -4.26
CA LEU A 37 -3.29 16.05 -3.83
C LEU A 37 -2.14 16.92 -3.31
N TYR A 38 -1.84 18.02 -4.01
CA TYR A 38 -0.78 18.93 -3.62
C TYR A 38 -1.12 19.77 -2.37
N SER A 39 -2.35 20.24 -2.25
CA SER A 39 -2.75 21.08 -1.12
C SER A 39 -2.81 20.31 0.19
N LEU A 40 -3.31 19.06 0.20
CA LEU A 40 -3.61 18.19 1.36
C LEU A 40 -4.48 18.82 2.46
N GLN A 41 -4.67 20.14 2.47
CA GLN A 41 -5.46 20.89 3.45
C GLN A 41 -6.94 20.47 3.46
N ILE A 42 -7.42 19.83 2.39
CA ILE A 42 -8.80 19.35 2.28
C ILE A 42 -8.83 17.85 2.59
N GLU A 43 -8.83 17.51 3.87
CA GLU A 43 -8.95 16.13 4.37
C GLU A 43 -10.41 15.63 4.39
N HIS A 44 -11.26 16.14 3.49
CA HIS A 44 -12.62 15.65 3.37
C HIS A 44 -12.65 14.39 2.50
N TRP A 45 -13.46 13.39 2.87
CA TRP A 45 -13.51 12.09 2.17
C TRP A 45 -13.77 12.21 0.66
N SER A 46 -14.57 13.19 0.23
CA SER A 46 -14.84 13.43 -1.19
C SER A 46 -13.62 13.92 -1.96
N ALA A 47 -12.73 14.70 -1.32
CA ALA A 47 -11.46 15.09 -1.93
C ALA A 47 -10.54 13.87 -2.08
N GLY A 48 -10.48 13.01 -1.06
CA GLY A 48 -9.79 11.72 -1.12
C GLY A 48 -10.25 10.86 -2.29
N MET A 49 -11.57 10.77 -2.52
CA MET A 49 -12.15 10.02 -3.65
C MET A 49 -11.72 10.57 -5.02
N ILE A 50 -11.61 11.90 -5.16
CA ILE A 50 -11.11 12.53 -6.38
C ILE A 50 -9.62 12.19 -6.57
N MET A 51 -8.82 12.27 -5.50
CA MET A 51 -7.38 12.00 -5.57
C MET A 51 -7.07 10.56 -5.97
N ILE A 52 -7.72 9.56 -5.37
CA ILE A 52 -7.50 8.14 -5.72
C ILE A 52 -7.88 7.81 -7.17
N SER A 53 -8.69 8.64 -7.83
CA SER A 53 -9.09 8.47 -9.23
C SER A 53 -8.05 8.95 -10.25
N ILE A 54 -6.94 9.56 -9.81
CA ILE A 54 -5.90 10.14 -10.69
C ILE A 54 -5.42 9.15 -11.77
N PRO A 55 -5.08 7.88 -11.46
CA PRO A 55 -4.67 6.92 -12.50
C PRO A 55 -5.74 6.68 -13.58
N ILE A 56 -7.02 6.67 -13.18
CA ILE A 56 -8.14 6.54 -14.12
C ILE A 56 -8.24 7.80 -14.99
N ALA A 57 -8.13 8.98 -14.37
CA ALA A 57 -8.15 10.24 -15.09
C ALA A 57 -6.98 10.35 -16.09
N TRP A 58 -5.79 9.83 -15.76
CA TRP A 58 -4.67 9.71 -16.70
C TRP A 58 -5.00 8.79 -17.87
N GLY A 59 -5.56 7.62 -17.62
CA GLY A 59 -6.00 6.69 -18.67
C GLY A 59 -7.02 7.32 -19.62
N LEU A 60 -8.01 8.03 -19.08
CA LEU A 60 -9.00 8.75 -19.89
C LEU A 60 -8.36 9.88 -20.71
N ASN A 61 -7.45 10.66 -20.11
CA ASN A 61 -6.73 11.71 -20.84
C ASN A 61 -5.89 11.11 -21.98
N PHE A 62 -5.22 9.97 -21.75
CA PHE A 62 -4.47 9.25 -22.78
C PHE A 62 -5.37 8.80 -23.94
N VAL A 63 -6.53 8.21 -23.65
CA VAL A 63 -7.52 7.84 -24.69
C VAL A 63 -7.94 9.07 -25.50
N VAL A 64 -8.22 10.19 -24.83
CA VAL A 64 -8.60 11.44 -25.50
C VAL A 64 -7.47 12.00 -26.37
N VAL A 65 -6.21 11.91 -25.92
CA VAL A 65 -5.03 12.25 -26.74
C VAL A 65 -5.04 11.41 -28.03
N CYS A 66 -5.17 10.09 -27.93
CA CYS A 66 -5.18 9.18 -29.08
C CYS A 66 -6.33 9.50 -30.07
N LEU A 67 -7.53 9.78 -29.56
CA LEU A 67 -8.68 10.15 -30.39
C LEU A 67 -8.48 11.49 -31.13
N TRP A 68 -7.89 12.49 -30.48
CA TRP A 68 -7.64 13.79 -31.13
C TRP A 68 -6.43 13.76 -32.06
N LEU A 69 -5.40 12.95 -31.80
CA LEU A 69 -4.25 12.81 -32.70
C LEU A 69 -4.64 12.33 -34.10
N THR A 70 -5.67 11.50 -34.23
CA THR A 70 -6.13 10.99 -35.55
C THR A 70 -7.07 11.95 -36.27
N SER A 71 -7.81 12.78 -35.52
CA SER A 71 -8.87 13.62 -36.09
C SER A 71 -8.48 15.10 -36.21
N ARG A 72 -7.92 15.70 -35.14
CA ARG A 72 -7.42 17.07 -35.06
C ARG A 72 -6.30 17.18 -34.03
N PRO A 73 -5.04 16.93 -34.42
CA PRO A 73 -3.92 16.83 -33.49
C PRO A 73 -3.79 18.01 -32.51
N TRP A 74 -4.10 19.24 -32.94
CA TRP A 74 -3.97 20.39 -32.04
C TRP A 74 -4.86 20.32 -30.78
N ARG A 75 -5.98 19.58 -30.82
CA ARG A 75 -6.88 19.40 -29.66
C ARG A 75 -6.36 18.40 -28.64
N SER A 76 -5.38 17.55 -29.00
CA SER A 76 -4.78 16.61 -28.06
C SER A 76 -3.89 17.30 -27.02
N TRP A 77 -3.43 18.53 -27.30
CA TRP A 77 -2.54 19.29 -26.42
C TRP A 77 -3.12 19.51 -25.02
N LEU A 78 -4.42 19.78 -24.88
CA LEU A 78 -5.02 20.02 -23.57
C LEU A 78 -4.84 18.81 -22.64
N SER A 79 -5.30 17.64 -23.08
CA SER A 79 -5.17 16.38 -22.33
C SER A 79 -3.71 15.93 -22.22
N GLY A 80 -2.91 16.17 -23.27
CA GLY A 80 -1.51 15.80 -23.33
C GLY A 80 -0.66 16.58 -22.32
N VAL A 81 -0.84 17.90 -22.23
CA VAL A 81 -0.15 18.73 -21.24
C VAL A 81 -0.55 18.34 -19.83
N VAL A 82 -1.86 18.18 -19.58
CA VAL A 82 -2.35 17.74 -18.26
C VAL A 82 -1.75 16.39 -17.87
N LEU A 83 -1.73 15.43 -18.80
CA LEU A 83 -1.13 14.11 -18.57
C LEU A 83 0.37 14.18 -18.29
N ILE A 84 1.13 14.94 -19.09
CA ILE A 84 2.58 15.11 -18.92
C ILE A 84 2.88 15.76 -17.57
N LEU A 85 2.14 16.81 -17.19
CA LEU A 85 2.28 17.45 -15.88
C LEU A 85 2.01 16.47 -14.74
N GLY A 86 0.94 15.66 -14.85
CA GLY A 86 0.64 14.63 -13.86
C GLY A 86 1.76 13.61 -13.70
N ILE A 87 2.27 13.07 -14.81
CA ILE A 87 3.36 12.09 -14.80
C ILE A 87 4.64 12.71 -14.23
N ALA A 88 4.95 13.95 -14.59
CA ALA A 88 6.14 14.63 -14.06
C ALA A 88 6.07 14.86 -12.55
N LEU A 89 4.89 15.19 -12.02
CA LEU A 89 4.70 15.50 -10.60
C LEU A 89 4.51 14.26 -9.72
N PHE A 90 3.79 13.25 -10.22
CA PHE A 90 3.32 12.13 -9.40
C PHE A 90 3.62 10.75 -10.01
N GLY A 91 4.26 10.69 -11.17
CA GLY A 91 4.49 9.43 -11.90
C GLY A 91 5.28 8.39 -11.12
N SER A 92 6.22 8.82 -10.28
CA SER A 92 7.01 7.93 -9.38
C SER A 92 6.13 7.10 -8.44
N ARG A 93 4.96 7.62 -8.08
CA ARG A 93 3.99 6.90 -7.22
C ARG A 93 3.34 5.72 -7.93
N THR A 94 3.27 5.75 -9.26
CA THR A 94 2.64 4.69 -10.07
C THR A 94 3.67 3.75 -10.67
N PHE A 95 4.75 4.29 -11.24
CA PHE A 95 5.71 3.48 -11.97
C PHE A 95 7.12 4.05 -11.79
N VAL A 96 8.06 3.16 -11.51
CA VAL A 96 9.50 3.46 -11.47
C VAL A 96 10.27 2.33 -12.14
N TRP A 97 11.51 2.62 -12.53
CA TRP A 97 12.37 1.63 -13.18
C TRP A 97 13.80 1.72 -12.65
N HIS A 98 13.98 1.38 -11.39
CA HIS A 98 15.30 1.31 -10.79
C HIS A 98 15.95 -0.05 -11.04
N SER A 99 17.28 -0.07 -10.94
CA SER A 99 18.08 -1.28 -10.87
C SER A 99 18.67 -1.36 -9.47
N PRO A 100 18.74 -2.56 -8.84
CA PRO A 100 19.32 -2.69 -7.51
C PRO A 100 20.72 -2.09 -7.48
N ALA A 101 20.97 -1.18 -6.54
CA ALA A 101 22.32 -0.68 -6.33
C ALA A 101 23.21 -1.80 -5.78
N LYS A 102 24.51 -1.75 -6.09
CA LYS A 102 25.46 -2.69 -5.49
C LYS A 102 25.45 -2.51 -3.98
N PRO A 103 25.44 -3.60 -3.19
CA PRO A 103 25.69 -3.54 -1.76
C PRO A 103 26.94 -2.71 -1.50
N THR A 104 26.90 -1.83 -0.50
CA THR A 104 28.12 -1.19 -0.02
C THR A 104 28.94 -2.24 0.72
N ASP A 105 30.27 -2.24 0.53
CA ASP A 105 31.17 -3.11 1.30
C ASP A 105 31.27 -2.68 2.78
N GLN A 106 30.64 -1.55 3.13
CA GLN A 106 30.60 -0.96 4.46
C GLN A 106 29.17 -0.99 5.01
N GLY A 107 29.02 -1.53 6.22
CA GLY A 107 27.77 -1.55 6.99
C GLY A 107 27.00 -2.87 6.93
N THR A 108 26.15 -3.10 7.94
CA THR A 108 25.26 -4.26 7.98
C THR A 108 23.97 -3.93 7.21
N PRO A 109 23.57 -4.73 6.20
CA PRO A 109 22.33 -4.48 5.47
C PRO A 109 21.12 -4.67 6.38
N ILE A 110 20.23 -3.69 6.36
CA ILE A 110 18.94 -3.73 7.02
C ILE A 110 17.92 -4.14 5.96
N LYS A 111 17.57 -5.43 5.91
CA LYS A 111 16.51 -5.91 5.02
C LYS A 111 15.21 -6.12 5.81
N VAL A 112 14.19 -5.35 5.47
CA VAL A 112 12.86 -5.35 6.12
C VAL A 112 11.85 -5.99 5.18
N PHE A 113 11.39 -7.19 5.55
CA PHE A 113 10.34 -7.92 4.86
C PHE A 113 8.99 -7.61 5.51
N SER A 114 7.96 -7.33 4.71
CA SER A 114 6.60 -7.09 5.20
C SER A 114 5.58 -7.86 4.40
N TYR A 115 4.63 -8.47 5.09
CA TYR A 115 3.62 -9.29 4.45
C TYR A 115 2.31 -9.38 5.23
N ASN A 116 1.19 -8.97 4.63
CA ASN A 116 -0.13 -9.34 5.15
C ASN A 116 -0.34 -10.83 4.86
N VAL A 117 -0.37 -11.64 5.92
CA VAL A 117 -0.39 -13.10 5.82
C VAL A 117 -1.79 -13.68 5.77
N HIS A 118 -2.83 -12.85 5.83
CA HIS A 118 -4.23 -13.27 5.82
C HIS A 118 -4.51 -14.46 6.75
N GLN A 119 -4.08 -14.33 8.01
CA GLN A 119 -4.17 -15.39 9.04
C GLN A 119 -3.53 -16.71 8.60
N PHE A 120 -2.46 -16.65 7.80
CA PHE A 120 -1.81 -17.80 7.16
C PHE A 120 -2.76 -18.70 6.35
N ASN A 121 -3.88 -18.16 5.86
CA ASN A 121 -5.00 -18.89 5.26
C ASN A 121 -5.56 -20.00 6.14
N GLU A 122 -5.60 -19.82 7.45
CA GLU A 122 -6.18 -20.83 8.33
C GLU A 122 -7.70 -20.98 8.21
N PHE A 123 -8.10 -22.26 8.07
CA PHE A 123 -9.43 -22.88 8.24
C PHE A 123 -10.63 -22.45 7.39
N GLY A 124 -10.43 -21.85 6.22
CA GLY A 124 -11.51 -21.69 5.23
C GLY A 124 -12.59 -20.71 5.70
N THR A 125 -12.32 -19.42 5.58
CA THR A 125 -13.29 -18.37 5.88
C THR A 125 -13.94 -17.83 4.59
N GLY A 126 -15.17 -18.29 4.34
CA GLY A 126 -16.13 -17.69 3.40
C GLY A 126 -16.77 -18.67 2.42
N ASP A 127 -18.12 -18.67 2.35
CA ASP A 127 -19.16 -19.17 1.40
C ASP A 127 -18.89 -20.36 0.43
N ASN A 128 -17.71 -20.96 0.42
CA ASN A 128 -17.34 -22.18 -0.28
C ASN A 128 -16.20 -22.88 0.49
N PRO A 129 -16.52 -23.74 1.48
CA PRO A 129 -15.55 -24.44 2.34
C PRO A 129 -14.81 -25.58 1.63
N VAL A 130 -14.79 -25.57 0.30
CA VAL A 130 -14.27 -26.67 -0.51
C VAL A 130 -12.82 -26.37 -0.88
N ILE A 131 -11.91 -27.02 -0.14
CA ILE A 131 -10.49 -27.30 -0.44
C ILE A 131 -9.49 -26.24 0.05
N ASN A 132 -9.12 -26.35 1.32
CA ASN A 132 -7.71 -26.56 1.65
C ASN A 132 -7.62 -27.68 2.69
N SER A 133 -8.07 -28.85 2.27
CA SER A 133 -7.82 -30.12 2.91
C SER A 133 -6.33 -30.24 3.23
N ASN A 134 -6.00 -30.21 4.54
CA ASN A 134 -4.72 -30.57 5.18
C ASN A 134 -3.73 -29.44 5.56
N GLY A 135 -4.10 -28.15 5.57
CA GLY A 135 -3.18 -27.10 6.07
C GLY A 135 -1.90 -26.90 5.25
N VAL A 136 -1.78 -27.55 4.09
CA VAL A 136 -0.59 -27.55 3.23
C VAL A 136 -0.26 -26.15 2.74
N LEU A 137 -1.27 -25.33 2.40
CA LEU A 137 -1.05 -23.95 1.97
C LEU A 137 -0.48 -23.10 3.12
N ALA A 138 -1.07 -23.21 4.32
CA ALA A 138 -0.58 -22.54 5.53
C ALA A 138 0.86 -22.95 5.85
N GLN A 139 1.17 -24.25 5.78
CA GLN A 139 2.55 -24.74 5.98
C GLN A 139 3.52 -24.26 4.90
N ARG A 140 3.11 -24.23 3.63
CA ARG A 140 3.95 -23.70 2.53
C ARG A 140 4.23 -22.21 2.73
N MET A 141 3.22 -21.46 3.10
CA MET A 141 3.33 -20.04 3.41
C MET A 141 4.24 -19.81 4.61
N LEU A 142 4.04 -20.53 5.71
CA LEU A 142 4.88 -20.47 6.90
C LEU A 142 6.33 -20.81 6.57
N ASN A 143 6.57 -21.90 5.81
CA ASN A 143 7.91 -22.26 5.36
C ASN A 143 8.54 -21.21 4.45
N PHE A 144 7.75 -20.59 3.56
CA PHE A 144 8.20 -19.49 2.72
C PHE A 144 8.64 -18.30 3.58
N VAL A 145 7.79 -17.84 4.50
CA VAL A 145 8.12 -16.67 5.32
C VAL A 145 9.27 -16.96 6.29
N LEU A 146 9.42 -18.18 6.82
CA LEU A 146 10.54 -18.55 7.69
C LEU A 146 11.87 -18.57 6.92
N ARG A 147 11.87 -19.15 5.71
CA ARG A 147 13.07 -19.31 4.88
C ARG A 147 13.47 -18.06 4.12
N PHE A 148 12.55 -17.12 3.90
CA PHE A 148 12.89 -15.87 3.22
C PHE A 148 13.99 -15.14 4.01
N ASP A 149 15.10 -14.81 3.36
CA ASP A 149 16.23 -14.19 4.04
C ASP A 149 16.02 -12.69 4.22
N ALA A 150 15.55 -12.32 5.41
CA ALA A 150 15.45 -10.94 5.89
C ALA A 150 15.57 -10.93 7.43
N PRO A 151 16.50 -10.17 8.03
CA PRO A 151 16.69 -10.16 9.47
C PRO A 151 15.52 -9.53 10.25
N ILE A 152 14.69 -8.71 9.60
CA ILE A 152 13.50 -8.09 10.20
C ILE A 152 12.28 -8.46 9.35
N LYS A 153 11.25 -9.02 9.98
CA LYS A 153 10.02 -9.49 9.33
C LYS A 153 8.80 -8.91 10.03
N CYS A 154 7.96 -8.25 9.26
CA CYS A 154 6.75 -7.57 9.70
C CYS A 154 5.54 -8.28 9.11
N PHE A 155 4.56 -8.63 9.93
CA PHE A 155 3.34 -9.30 9.45
C PHE A 155 2.09 -8.56 9.89
N GLN A 156 1.06 -8.62 9.03
CA GLN A 156 -0.31 -8.16 9.31
C GLN A 156 -1.26 -9.36 9.19
N GLU A 157 -2.41 -9.29 9.86
CA GLU A 157 -3.33 -10.43 10.03
C GLU A 157 -2.61 -11.68 10.57
N THR A 158 -1.76 -11.48 11.57
CA THR A 158 -0.98 -12.53 12.21
C THR A 158 -1.87 -13.38 13.11
N TYR A 159 -1.86 -14.69 12.92
CA TYR A 159 -2.57 -15.66 13.76
C TYR A 159 -1.61 -16.78 14.19
N THR A 160 -1.83 -17.35 15.37
CA THR A 160 -1.03 -18.45 15.93
C THR A 160 -1.92 -19.50 16.58
N GLN A 161 -1.48 -20.77 16.54
CA GLN A 161 -2.09 -21.85 17.32
C GLN A 161 -1.08 -22.42 18.31
N GLY A 162 -1.07 -21.90 19.53
CA GLY A 162 -0.10 -22.30 20.56
C GLY A 162 -0.22 -23.75 21.04
N ASN A 163 -1.33 -24.44 20.73
CA ASN A 163 -1.52 -25.86 21.05
C ASN A 163 -1.03 -26.81 19.94
N LEU A 164 -0.69 -26.29 18.76
CA LEU A 164 -0.19 -27.07 17.63
C LEU A 164 1.22 -26.60 17.26
N PRO A 165 2.29 -27.36 17.60
CA PRO A 165 3.68 -26.93 17.38
C PRO A 165 4.01 -26.55 15.93
N GLU A 166 3.33 -27.14 14.95
CA GLU A 166 3.48 -26.81 13.54
C GLU A 166 2.92 -25.42 13.14
N TYR A 167 2.04 -24.84 13.96
CA TYR A 167 1.35 -23.56 13.73
C TYR A 167 1.60 -22.54 14.87
N ASP A 168 2.34 -22.91 15.92
CA ASP A 168 2.85 -21.99 16.92
C ASP A 168 3.90 -21.06 16.30
N LEU A 169 3.44 -19.88 15.89
CA LEU A 169 4.23 -18.93 15.14
C LEU A 169 5.46 -18.46 15.94
N LEU A 170 5.29 -18.17 17.23
CA LEU A 170 6.35 -17.66 18.08
C LEU A 170 7.47 -18.68 18.23
N SER A 171 7.11 -19.93 18.55
CA SER A 171 8.09 -21.02 18.66
C SER A 171 8.81 -21.28 17.34
N ARG A 172 8.08 -21.25 16.22
CA ARG A 172 8.64 -21.51 14.88
C ARG A 172 9.59 -20.41 14.42
N PHE A 173 9.29 -19.14 14.70
CA PHE A 173 10.19 -18.03 14.41
C PHE A 173 11.44 -18.05 15.31
N SER A 174 11.27 -18.33 16.60
CA SER A 174 12.38 -18.49 17.53
C SER A 174 13.34 -19.59 17.07
N GLN A 175 12.82 -20.78 16.71
CA GLN A 175 13.61 -21.89 16.15
C GLN A 175 14.27 -21.55 14.81
N ALA A 176 13.67 -20.68 14.00
CA ALA A 176 14.23 -20.20 12.74
C ALA A 176 15.27 -19.06 12.92
N GLY A 177 15.66 -18.76 14.16
CA GLY A 177 16.68 -17.78 14.48
C GLY A 177 16.18 -16.35 14.62
N TYR A 178 14.89 -16.14 14.89
CA TYR A 178 14.30 -14.83 15.23
C TYR A 178 13.94 -14.81 16.72
N PRO A 179 14.92 -14.64 17.62
CA PRO A 179 14.69 -14.73 19.06
C PRO A 179 13.95 -13.52 19.65
N TYR A 180 13.79 -12.44 18.87
CA TYR A 180 13.12 -11.22 19.32
C TYR A 180 11.81 -11.00 18.56
N SER A 181 10.76 -10.61 19.28
CA SER A 181 9.47 -10.25 18.70
C SER A 181 8.78 -9.09 19.42
N ALA A 182 7.91 -8.39 18.70
CA ALA A 182 6.97 -7.40 19.23
C ALA A 182 5.60 -7.66 18.59
N LEU A 183 4.53 -7.62 19.39
CA LEU A 183 3.19 -8.09 19.01
C LEU A 183 2.13 -7.04 19.37
N LEU A 184 1.06 -6.93 18.57
CA LEU A 184 -0.06 -6.02 18.87
C LEU A 184 -0.87 -6.53 20.07
N HIS A 185 -1.15 -7.83 20.10
CA HIS A 185 -1.80 -8.52 21.23
C HIS A 185 -0.88 -9.62 21.79
N PRO A 186 0.12 -9.29 22.63
CA PRO A 186 1.05 -10.27 23.19
C PRO A 186 0.37 -11.39 23.98
N GLU A 187 -0.77 -11.10 24.61
CA GLU A 187 -1.59 -12.05 25.36
C GLU A 187 -2.17 -13.17 24.49
N GLU A 188 -2.27 -12.96 23.18
CA GLU A 188 -2.75 -13.95 22.21
C GLU A 188 -1.64 -14.91 21.75
N GLY A 189 -0.37 -14.55 21.94
CA GLY A 189 0.79 -15.24 21.34
C GLY A 189 0.96 -16.72 21.72
N HIS A 190 0.37 -17.17 22.83
CA HIS A 190 0.46 -18.57 23.30
C HIS A 190 -0.91 -19.24 23.44
N LYS A 191 -1.99 -18.59 23.00
CA LYS A 191 -3.32 -19.19 23.08
C LYS A 191 -3.49 -20.29 22.03
N PRO A 192 -4.37 -21.28 22.28
CA PRO A 192 -4.70 -22.29 21.27
C PRO A 192 -5.17 -21.70 19.94
N ASN A 193 -5.86 -20.56 19.98
CA ASN A 193 -6.38 -19.83 18.84
C ASN A 193 -6.14 -18.33 19.08
N GLY A 194 -4.92 -17.87 18.80
CA GLY A 194 -4.47 -16.51 19.13
C GLY A 194 -4.46 -15.60 17.92
N ASP A 195 -5.32 -14.58 17.92
CA ASP A 195 -5.28 -13.53 16.89
C ASP A 195 -4.36 -12.39 17.34
N ILE A 196 -3.14 -12.40 16.81
CA ILE A 196 -2.11 -11.41 17.14
C ILE A 196 -2.36 -10.09 16.39
N GLY A 197 -2.98 -10.11 15.21
CA GLY A 197 -3.16 -8.94 14.35
C GLY A 197 -1.86 -8.48 13.68
N VAL A 198 -0.99 -7.76 14.38
CA VAL A 198 0.26 -7.18 13.83
C VAL A 198 1.46 -7.67 14.61
N SER A 199 2.53 -8.05 13.91
CA SER A 199 3.74 -8.59 14.55
C SER A 199 5.04 -8.15 13.87
N ILE A 200 6.12 -8.07 14.64
CA ILE A 200 7.49 -7.87 14.19
C ILE A 200 8.33 -9.00 14.77
N PHE A 201 9.12 -9.67 13.92
CA PHE A 201 10.13 -10.64 14.32
C PHE A 201 11.51 -10.18 13.84
N SER A 202 12.52 -10.34 14.68
CA SER A 202 13.87 -9.84 14.41
C SER A 202 14.94 -10.87 14.80
N ARG A 203 15.97 -11.00 13.94
CA ARG A 203 17.25 -11.63 14.28
C ARG A 203 18.12 -10.71 15.14
N PHE A 204 17.94 -9.40 14.98
CA PHE A 204 18.65 -8.36 15.72
C PHE A 204 17.94 -8.03 17.03
N PRO A 205 18.67 -7.66 18.11
CA PRO A 205 18.05 -7.32 19.40
C PRO A 205 17.02 -6.20 19.28
N ILE A 206 15.82 -6.45 19.80
CA ILE A 206 14.82 -5.41 20.08
C ILE A 206 15.16 -4.84 21.45
N VAL A 207 15.56 -3.57 21.50
CA VAL A 207 15.96 -2.89 22.75
C VAL A 207 14.78 -2.25 23.48
N ASP A 208 13.73 -1.92 22.74
CA ASP A 208 12.49 -1.33 23.24
C ASP A 208 11.39 -1.51 22.18
N SER A 209 10.13 -1.59 22.61
CA SER A 209 8.99 -1.81 21.73
C SER A 209 7.69 -1.34 22.34
N GLY A 210 6.69 -1.08 21.51
CA GLY A 210 5.34 -0.77 21.95
C GLY A 210 4.33 -0.93 20.82
N GLN A 211 3.08 -0.63 21.14
CA GLN A 211 1.96 -0.87 20.25
C GLN A 211 0.83 0.13 20.49
N GLU A 212 -0.03 0.31 19.48
CA GLU A 212 -1.31 0.99 19.62
C GLU A 212 -2.37 0.20 18.85
N VAL A 213 -3.43 -0.21 19.56
CA VAL A 213 -4.57 -0.94 19.00
C VAL A 213 -5.58 0.07 18.48
N PHE A 214 -5.96 -0.05 17.20
CA PHE A 214 -7.03 0.75 16.60
C PHE A 214 -8.35 -0.01 16.59
N GLU A 215 -8.31 -1.28 16.16
CA GLU A 215 -9.43 -2.22 16.17
C GLU A 215 -8.91 -3.64 16.48
N THR A 216 -9.77 -4.65 16.46
CA THR A 216 -9.43 -6.03 16.87
C THR A 216 -8.15 -6.55 16.20
N HIS A 217 -7.95 -6.31 14.90
CA HIS A 217 -6.79 -6.81 14.14
C HIS A 217 -5.96 -5.68 13.51
N ASN A 218 -6.34 -4.42 13.76
CA ASN A 218 -5.77 -3.22 13.17
C ASN A 218 -5.06 -2.40 14.25
N GLY A 219 -3.94 -1.82 13.88
CA GLY A 219 -3.08 -1.14 14.83
C GLY A 219 -1.71 -0.88 14.26
N LEU A 220 -0.82 -0.49 15.15
CA LEU A 220 0.61 -0.43 14.89
C LEU A 220 1.39 -1.13 15.99
N VAL A 221 2.53 -1.69 15.60
CA VAL A 221 3.56 -2.21 16.49
C VAL A 221 4.86 -1.53 16.09
N TRP A 222 5.60 -1.00 17.05
CA TRP A 222 6.93 -0.45 16.80
C TRP A 222 7.98 -1.16 17.64
N ALA A 223 9.18 -1.28 17.08
CA ALA A 223 10.34 -1.86 17.74
C ALA A 223 11.59 -1.03 17.42
N ASN A 224 12.33 -0.66 18.46
CA ASN A 224 13.69 -0.12 18.33
C ASN A 224 14.64 -1.32 18.23
N ILE A 225 15.29 -1.48 17.08
CA ILE A 225 16.09 -2.65 16.71
C ILE A 225 17.55 -2.23 16.58
N LYS A 226 18.44 -2.87 17.36
CA LYS A 226 19.87 -2.61 17.32
C LYS A 226 20.53 -3.37 16.17
N VAL A 227 21.06 -2.66 15.17
CA VAL A 227 21.75 -3.22 14.01
C VAL A 227 23.21 -2.77 14.02
N GLY A 228 24.12 -3.71 14.26
CA GLY A 228 25.53 -3.37 14.52
C GLY A 228 25.64 -2.52 15.78
N ASP A 229 26.24 -1.32 15.64
CA ASP A 229 26.42 -0.38 16.74
C ASP A 229 25.32 0.70 16.82
N ASP A 230 24.35 0.69 15.91
CA ASP A 230 23.30 1.70 15.82
C ASP A 230 21.90 1.09 16.01
N THR A 231 20.87 1.94 16.08
CA THR A 231 19.47 1.54 16.30
C THR A 231 18.56 2.20 15.28
N ILE A 232 17.62 1.42 14.75
CA ILE A 232 16.50 1.93 13.96
C ILE A 232 15.19 1.70 14.67
N ARG A 233 14.16 2.50 14.41
CA ARG A 233 12.78 2.16 14.75
C ARG A 233 12.09 1.58 13.53
N VAL A 234 11.53 0.38 13.66
CA VAL A 234 10.61 -0.19 12.67
C VAL A 234 9.20 -0.06 13.22
N ILE A 235 8.31 0.57 12.44
CA ILE A 235 6.88 0.68 12.73
C ILE A 235 6.14 -0.17 11.71
N ASN A 236 5.51 -1.24 12.18
CA ASN A 236 4.65 -2.09 11.38
C ASN A 236 3.20 -1.65 11.57
N VAL A 237 2.48 -1.36 10.48
CA VAL A 237 1.09 -0.89 10.50
C VAL A 237 0.15 -1.86 9.80
N HIS A 238 -1.08 -1.95 10.32
CA HIS A 238 -2.23 -2.49 9.62
C HIS A 238 -3.42 -1.56 9.84
N LEU A 239 -3.63 -0.65 8.90
CA LEU A 239 -4.69 0.38 9.00
C LEU A 239 -6.05 -0.16 8.60
N HIS A 240 -7.13 0.50 9.03
CA HIS A 240 -8.50 0.07 8.80
C HIS A 240 -8.79 -0.18 7.30
N SER A 241 -9.22 -1.41 6.99
CA SER A 241 -9.64 -1.80 5.65
C SER A 241 -11.00 -1.21 5.32
N MET A 242 -11.22 -0.82 4.06
CA MET A 242 -12.54 -0.32 3.64
C MET A 242 -13.64 -1.40 3.75
N GLY A 243 -13.31 -2.68 3.93
CA GLY A 243 -14.29 -3.78 3.97
C GLY A 243 -15.05 -3.99 2.65
N ILE A 244 -14.73 -3.21 1.62
CA ILE A 244 -15.40 -3.23 0.33
C ILE A 244 -14.81 -4.36 -0.50
N ARG A 245 -15.52 -5.49 -0.53
CA ARG A 245 -15.29 -6.51 -1.54
C ARG A 245 -15.80 -5.97 -2.88
N VAL A 246 -15.01 -5.14 -3.56
CA VAL A 246 -15.31 -4.60 -4.90
C VAL A 246 -15.67 -5.73 -5.87
N GLY A 247 -15.07 -6.91 -5.70
CA GLY A 247 -15.41 -8.11 -6.46
C GLY A 247 -16.86 -8.61 -6.31
N ARG A 248 -17.57 -8.30 -5.22
CA ARG A 248 -19.01 -8.61 -5.08
C ARG A 248 -19.85 -7.69 -5.97
N VAL A 249 -19.58 -6.38 -5.92
CA VAL A 249 -20.27 -5.37 -6.73
C VAL A 249 -20.06 -5.63 -8.22
N LEU A 250 -18.83 -6.00 -8.64
CA LEU A 250 -18.51 -6.33 -10.03
C LEU A 250 -19.20 -7.60 -10.54
N ARG A 251 -19.70 -8.47 -9.66
CA ARG A 251 -20.36 -9.74 -10.01
C ARG A 251 -21.89 -9.66 -9.92
N GLN A 252 -22.44 -8.54 -9.46
CA GLN A 252 -23.88 -8.36 -9.29
C GLN A 252 -24.56 -7.95 -10.60
N ASN A 253 -25.45 -8.77 -11.13
CA ASN A 253 -26.13 -8.52 -12.41
C ASN A 253 -27.47 -7.78 -12.28
N GLU A 254 -27.99 -7.56 -11.06
CA GLU A 254 -29.32 -6.94 -10.85
C GLU A 254 -29.26 -5.44 -10.51
N MET A 255 -29.86 -4.60 -11.35
CA MET A 255 -29.87 -3.12 -11.23
C MET A 255 -30.38 -2.56 -9.89
N LYS A 256 -31.36 -3.21 -9.24
CA LYS A 256 -31.86 -2.78 -7.92
C LYS A 256 -30.88 -3.13 -6.79
N GLY A 257 -30.21 -4.28 -6.89
CA GLY A 257 -29.10 -4.65 -6.02
C GLY A 257 -27.94 -3.67 -6.15
N VAL A 258 -27.60 -3.26 -7.38
CA VAL A 258 -26.52 -2.31 -7.65
C VAL A 258 -26.71 -0.97 -6.93
N GLN A 259 -27.93 -0.39 -6.91
CA GLN A 259 -28.15 0.91 -6.25
C GLN A 259 -28.01 0.87 -4.73
N HIS A 260 -28.56 -0.15 -4.06
CA HIS A 260 -28.46 -0.28 -2.61
C HIS A 260 -27.02 -0.56 -2.19
N GLU A 261 -26.33 -1.43 -2.92
CA GLU A 261 -24.92 -1.73 -2.70
C GLU A 261 -24.02 -0.54 -2.97
N THR A 262 -24.30 0.27 -3.99
CA THR A 262 -23.53 1.50 -4.26
C THR A 262 -23.60 2.48 -3.09
N ARG A 263 -24.77 2.63 -2.43
CA ARG A 263 -24.88 3.49 -1.24
C ARG A 263 -24.12 2.91 -0.05
N GLY A 264 -24.17 1.60 0.15
CA GLY A 264 -23.40 0.90 1.18
C GLY A 264 -21.89 1.05 0.97
N VAL A 265 -21.43 0.89 -0.27
CA VAL A 265 -20.04 1.10 -0.72
C VAL A 265 -19.61 2.53 -0.43
N LEU A 266 -20.39 3.54 -0.81
CA LEU A 266 -20.07 4.94 -0.54
C LEU A 266 -19.98 5.25 0.96
N SER A 267 -20.87 4.67 1.76
CA SER A 267 -20.83 4.82 3.22
C SER A 267 -19.57 4.17 3.82
N ALA A 268 -19.22 2.96 3.37
CA ALA A 268 -18.02 2.26 3.80
C ALA A 268 -16.74 3.00 3.37
N LEU A 269 -16.70 3.53 2.15
CA LEU A 269 -15.60 4.39 1.66
C LEU A 269 -15.42 5.62 2.55
N ARG A 270 -16.52 6.28 2.90
CA ARG A 270 -16.50 7.47 3.76
C ARG A 270 -15.99 7.14 5.16
N MET A 271 -16.52 6.09 5.80
CA MET A 271 -16.10 5.70 7.15
C MET A 271 -14.63 5.28 7.15
N GLY A 272 -14.24 4.38 6.26
CA GLY A 272 -12.86 3.92 6.18
C GLY A 272 -11.86 5.04 5.89
N PHE A 273 -12.25 6.07 5.12
CA PHE A 273 -11.43 7.26 4.94
C PHE A 273 -11.25 8.05 6.24
N ILE A 274 -12.33 8.28 6.99
CA ILE A 274 -12.29 9.05 8.25
C ILE A 274 -11.42 8.34 9.28
N ASP A 275 -11.58 7.03 9.42
CA ASP A 275 -10.86 6.27 10.44
C ASP A 275 -9.38 6.14 10.10
N ARG A 276 -9.02 5.79 8.84
CA ARG A 276 -7.61 5.79 8.42
C ARG A 276 -6.91 7.15 8.57
N ASN A 277 -7.64 8.26 8.41
CA ASN A 277 -7.05 9.58 8.62
C ASN A 277 -6.74 9.87 10.10
N LYS A 278 -7.48 9.28 11.05
CA LYS A 278 -7.13 9.35 12.47
C LYS A 278 -5.93 8.44 12.77
N GLU A 279 -5.94 7.22 12.26
CA GLU A 279 -4.90 6.23 12.49
C GLU A 279 -3.55 6.71 11.95
N VAL A 280 -3.49 7.24 10.72
CA VAL A 280 -2.23 7.74 10.14
C VAL A 280 -1.63 8.89 10.96
N ARG A 281 -2.45 9.72 11.60
CA ARG A 281 -1.95 10.78 12.51
C ARG A 281 -1.26 10.19 13.73
N ARG A 282 -1.78 9.09 14.27
CA ARG A 282 -1.10 8.33 15.35
C ARG A 282 0.23 7.79 14.86
N VAL A 283 0.28 7.21 13.65
CA VAL A 283 1.54 6.75 13.05
C VAL A 283 2.55 7.91 12.92
N GLU A 284 2.13 9.08 12.45
CA GLU A 284 3.01 10.27 12.37
C GLU A 284 3.56 10.70 13.74
N GLU A 285 2.78 10.58 14.81
CA GLU A 285 3.25 10.85 16.17
C GLU A 285 4.34 9.87 16.60
N TYR A 286 4.17 8.56 16.34
CA TYR A 286 5.22 7.56 16.63
C TYR A 286 6.48 7.75 15.80
N ILE A 287 6.36 8.23 14.55
CA ILE A 287 7.50 8.62 13.73
C ILE A 287 8.24 9.79 14.39
N ARG A 288 7.53 10.87 14.73
CA ARG A 288 8.13 12.09 15.32
C ARG A 288 8.71 11.86 16.71
N ALA A 289 8.11 10.98 17.50
CA ALA A 289 8.60 10.62 18.83
C ALA A 289 9.82 9.67 18.80
N SER A 290 10.26 9.23 17.63
CA SER A 290 11.43 8.36 17.52
C SER A 290 12.74 9.13 17.62
N PRO A 291 13.63 8.79 18.57
CA PRO A 291 14.98 9.33 18.56
C PRO A 291 15.86 8.69 17.46
N TYR A 292 15.41 7.57 16.88
CA TYR A 292 16.15 6.78 15.90
C TYR A 292 15.61 6.97 14.47
N PRO A 293 16.42 6.74 13.42
CA PRO A 293 15.93 6.62 12.05
C PRO A 293 14.78 5.61 11.95
N VAL A 294 13.70 6.01 11.28
CA VAL A 294 12.45 5.24 11.22
C VAL A 294 12.28 4.54 9.87
N ILE A 295 11.82 3.29 9.89
CA ILE A 295 11.21 2.61 8.74
C ILE A 295 9.75 2.32 9.12
N VAL A 296 8.81 2.80 8.31
CA VAL A 296 7.39 2.45 8.45
C VAL A 296 7.04 1.46 7.35
N THR A 297 6.45 0.32 7.70
CA THR A 297 6.09 -0.74 6.76
C THR A 297 4.73 -1.32 7.09
N GLY A 298 4.07 -1.93 6.11
CA GLY A 298 2.88 -2.74 6.33
C GLY A 298 1.73 -2.42 5.39
N ASP A 299 0.58 -2.98 5.71
CA ASP A 299 -0.66 -2.78 4.97
C ASP A 299 -1.34 -1.48 5.42
N HIS A 300 -1.23 -0.45 4.59
CA HIS A 300 -1.85 0.84 4.87
C HIS A 300 -3.31 0.88 4.40
N ASN A 301 -3.79 -0.18 3.73
CA ASN A 301 -5.12 -0.28 3.13
C ASN A 301 -5.48 0.91 2.20
N ASP A 302 -4.46 1.60 1.66
CA ASP A 302 -4.68 2.79 0.83
C ASP A 302 -3.65 2.98 -0.28
N THR A 303 -4.08 3.63 -1.36
CA THR A 303 -3.34 3.71 -2.62
C THR A 303 -2.32 4.87 -2.64
N PRO A 304 -1.38 4.91 -3.62
CA PRO A 304 -0.36 5.97 -3.69
C PRO A 304 -0.89 7.41 -3.90
N TYR A 305 -2.18 7.58 -4.18
CA TYR A 305 -2.84 8.87 -4.38
C TYR A 305 -3.81 9.21 -3.24
N SER A 306 -3.73 8.48 -2.13
CA SER A 306 -4.59 8.70 -0.98
C SER A 306 -4.05 9.77 -0.04
N VAL A 307 -4.92 10.26 0.86
CA VAL A 307 -4.51 11.14 1.95
C VAL A 307 -3.52 10.45 2.88
N VAL A 308 -3.74 9.16 3.20
CA VAL A 308 -2.82 8.36 4.03
C VAL A 308 -1.42 8.35 3.41
N TYR A 309 -1.32 8.01 2.12
CA TYR A 309 -0.03 7.96 1.44
C TYR A 309 0.64 9.33 1.34
N GLU A 310 -0.12 10.37 0.98
CA GLU A 310 0.40 11.74 0.88
C GLU A 310 0.92 12.25 2.23
N ARG A 311 0.21 11.98 3.32
CA ARG A 311 0.65 12.31 4.68
C ARG A 311 1.97 11.64 5.03
N MET A 312 2.05 10.33 4.85
CA MET A 312 3.27 9.56 5.12
C MET A 312 4.44 10.05 4.25
N ARG A 313 4.20 10.28 2.95
CA ARG A 313 5.21 10.75 2.00
C ARG A 313 5.75 12.15 2.30
N ARG A 314 4.98 12.99 3.00
CA ARG A 314 5.45 14.31 3.48
C ARG A 314 6.39 14.21 4.68
N VAL A 315 6.26 13.15 5.47
CA VAL A 315 7.10 12.93 6.65
C VAL A 315 8.35 12.13 6.28
N LEU A 316 8.20 11.09 5.44
CA LEU A 316 9.26 10.17 5.06
C LEU A 316 9.21 9.87 3.55
N PRO A 317 10.36 9.82 2.84
CA PRO A 317 10.45 9.26 1.50
C PRO A 317 9.87 7.84 1.40
N ASN A 318 9.34 7.48 0.22
CA ASN A 318 8.77 6.15 -0.02
C ASN A 318 9.79 5.25 -0.72
N SER A 319 10.06 4.09 -0.14
CA SER A 319 11.11 3.17 -0.60
C SER A 319 10.86 2.61 -2.00
N PHE A 320 9.60 2.44 -2.40
CA PHE A 320 9.27 2.05 -3.78
C PHE A 320 9.58 3.16 -4.77
N GLU A 321 9.24 4.42 -4.46
CA GLU A 321 9.55 5.54 -5.36
C GLU A 321 11.06 5.68 -5.58
N ASP A 322 11.86 5.42 -4.55
CA ASP A 322 13.31 5.62 -4.56
C ASP A 322 14.11 4.40 -5.09
N ALA A 323 13.61 3.17 -4.94
CA ALA A 323 14.36 1.96 -5.32
C ALA A 323 13.51 0.81 -5.89
N GLY A 324 12.23 1.06 -6.17
CA GLY A 324 11.30 0.08 -6.73
C GLY A 324 11.46 -0.16 -8.23
N ARG A 325 10.68 -1.11 -8.75
CA ARG A 325 10.63 -1.42 -10.19
C ARG A 325 9.24 -1.82 -10.64
N GLY A 326 8.84 -1.34 -11.81
CA GLY A 326 7.52 -1.59 -12.38
C GLY A 326 6.45 -0.81 -11.63
N PHE A 327 5.27 -1.41 -11.49
CA PHE A 327 4.14 -0.80 -10.79
C PHE A 327 4.05 -1.13 -9.29
N GLY A 328 4.78 -2.16 -8.84
CA GLY A 328 4.80 -2.57 -7.43
C GLY A 328 3.44 -3.00 -6.87
N PHE A 329 2.52 -3.54 -7.68
CA PHE A 329 1.20 -3.97 -7.18
C PHE A 329 1.35 -5.02 -6.08
N THR A 330 0.68 -4.80 -4.95
CA THR A 330 0.77 -5.66 -3.77
C THR A 330 -0.50 -6.46 -3.52
N TYR A 331 -1.64 -6.06 -4.09
CA TYR A 331 -2.88 -6.81 -3.93
C TYR A 331 -3.01 -7.93 -4.97
N ASN A 332 -3.15 -9.16 -4.51
CA ASN A 332 -3.26 -10.38 -5.30
C ASN A 332 -4.74 -10.85 -5.48
N ARG A 333 -5.71 -10.03 -5.07
CA ARG A 333 -7.15 -10.18 -5.41
C ARG A 333 -7.58 -9.15 -6.45
N LEU A 334 -8.79 -9.32 -7.02
CA LEU A 334 -9.32 -8.32 -7.96
C LEU A 334 -9.69 -7.02 -7.20
N PRO A 335 -9.25 -5.84 -7.65
CA PRO A 335 -8.40 -5.58 -8.82
C PRO A 335 -6.89 -5.76 -8.56
N LYS A 336 -6.21 -6.59 -9.36
CA LYS A 336 -4.77 -6.95 -9.18
C LYS A 336 -3.76 -5.85 -9.55
N PHE A 337 -4.22 -4.61 -9.65
CA PHE A 337 -3.42 -3.45 -10.07
C PHE A 337 -3.35 -2.36 -8.97
N ILE A 338 -3.60 -2.73 -7.71
CA ILE A 338 -3.51 -1.80 -6.59
C ILE A 338 -2.29 -2.13 -5.71
N ARG A 339 -1.69 -1.07 -5.18
CA ARG A 339 -0.57 -1.10 -4.23
C ARG A 339 -1.05 -0.45 -2.93
N ILE A 340 -1.20 -1.27 -1.90
CA ILE A 340 -1.74 -0.88 -0.59
C ILE A 340 -0.78 -1.18 0.57
N ASP A 341 0.25 -1.99 0.29
CA ASP A 341 1.36 -2.23 1.19
C ASP A 341 2.52 -1.31 0.79
N HIS A 342 3.05 -0.58 1.77
CA HIS A 342 4.08 0.43 1.52
C HIS A 342 5.22 0.33 2.52
N GLN A 343 6.42 0.76 2.11
CA GLN A 343 7.50 1.10 3.02
C GLN A 343 7.92 2.55 2.82
N PHE A 344 8.05 3.26 3.93
CA PHE A 344 8.62 4.59 4.03
C PHE A 344 9.88 4.51 4.90
N HIS A 345 10.88 5.30 4.57
CA HIS A 345 12.17 5.24 5.26
C HIS A 345 12.70 6.63 5.60
N ASP A 346 13.48 6.68 6.66
CA ASP A 346 14.17 7.89 7.07
C ASP A 346 15.22 8.34 6.06
N PRO A 347 15.39 9.64 5.80
CA PRO A 347 16.44 10.15 4.92
C PRO A 347 17.87 9.79 5.34
N ASN A 348 18.10 9.40 6.61
CA ASN A 348 19.41 8.89 7.08
C ASN A 348 19.69 7.44 6.65
N LEU A 349 18.70 6.77 6.06
CA LEU A 349 18.82 5.43 5.50
C LEU A 349 18.88 5.53 3.98
N SER A 350 19.89 4.90 3.39
CA SER A 350 19.97 4.70 1.94
C SER A 350 19.22 3.43 1.57
N VAL A 351 18.13 3.55 0.82
CA VAL A 351 17.46 2.39 0.20
C VAL A 351 18.23 1.98 -1.07
N VAL A 352 18.67 0.73 -1.14
CA VAL A 352 19.44 0.21 -2.29
C VAL A 352 18.60 -0.67 -3.22
N ASN A 353 17.52 -1.22 -2.70
CA ASN A 353 16.58 -2.06 -3.45
C ASN A 353 15.22 -2.08 -2.76
N PHE A 354 14.15 -2.04 -3.54
CA PHE A 354 12.80 -2.31 -3.09
C PHE A 354 12.10 -3.28 -4.05
N GLU A 355 11.65 -4.41 -3.53
CA GLU A 355 11.04 -5.47 -4.33
C GLU A 355 9.64 -5.82 -3.83
N THR A 356 8.70 -5.97 -4.77
CA THR A 356 7.42 -6.63 -4.53
C THR A 356 7.52 -8.07 -5.02
N ILE A 357 7.36 -9.03 -4.12
CA ILE A 357 7.50 -10.46 -4.39
C ILE A 357 6.22 -11.00 -5.03
N ASN A 358 5.99 -10.66 -6.29
CA ASN A 358 4.75 -10.98 -7.00
C ASN A 358 4.69 -12.42 -7.58
N TYR A 359 5.72 -13.23 -7.34
CA TYR A 359 5.77 -14.63 -7.74
C TYR A 359 5.20 -15.61 -6.70
N THR A 360 4.87 -15.15 -5.48
CA THR A 360 4.17 -15.94 -4.46
C THR A 360 2.67 -15.72 -4.52
N THR A 361 1.88 -16.77 -4.32
CA THR A 361 0.40 -16.69 -4.36
C THR A 361 -0.24 -17.20 -3.08
N TYR A 362 0.49 -17.18 -1.96
CA TYR A 362 -0.01 -17.72 -0.70
C TYR A 362 -1.10 -16.83 -0.09
N SER A 363 -0.88 -15.52 0.00
CA SER A 363 -1.86 -14.55 0.50
C SER A 363 -2.59 -13.84 -0.65
N ASP A 364 -3.66 -13.13 -0.31
CA ASP A 364 -4.25 -12.10 -1.17
C ASP A 364 -3.44 -10.81 -1.23
N HIS A 365 -2.30 -10.77 -0.54
CA HIS A 365 -1.24 -9.78 -0.73
C HIS A 365 0.02 -10.42 -1.31
N TYR A 366 0.89 -9.59 -1.89
CA TYR A 366 2.27 -9.91 -2.23
C TYR A 366 3.19 -9.25 -1.21
N PRO A 367 4.21 -9.97 -0.68
CA PRO A 367 5.17 -9.37 0.23
C PRO A 367 5.97 -8.24 -0.42
N ILE A 368 6.40 -7.30 0.41
CA ILE A 368 7.33 -6.23 0.02
C ILE A 368 8.61 -6.30 0.83
N VAL A 369 9.73 -5.96 0.20
CA VAL A 369 11.06 -6.02 0.81
C VAL A 369 11.86 -4.79 0.44
N GLY A 370 12.23 -3.99 1.45
CA GLY A 370 13.22 -2.93 1.31
C GLY A 370 14.56 -3.37 1.89
N THR A 371 15.64 -3.01 1.20
CA THR A 371 17.02 -3.20 1.68
C THR A 371 17.66 -1.83 1.87
N TYR A 372 18.16 -1.58 3.07
CA TYR A 372 18.67 -0.29 3.51
C TYR A 372 20.07 -0.40 4.12
N TYR A 373 20.79 0.72 4.12
CA TYR A 373 22.02 0.93 4.88
C TYR A 373 21.94 2.28 5.60
N PHE A 374 22.65 2.41 6.72
CA PHE A 374 22.93 3.74 7.27
C PHE A 374 23.77 4.54 6.27
N LYS A 375 23.48 5.83 6.10
CA LYS A 375 24.28 6.73 5.26
C LYS A 375 25.63 7.03 5.90
N ASP A 376 26.66 7.17 5.07
CA ASP A 376 27.97 7.63 5.49
C ASP A 376 27.87 9.00 6.20
N GLY A 377 28.51 9.12 7.36
CA GLY A 377 28.44 10.34 8.18
C GLY A 377 27.20 10.46 9.06
N HIS A 378 26.33 9.45 9.09
CA HIS A 378 25.33 9.33 10.15
C HIS A 378 26.04 9.27 11.50
N SER A 379 25.75 10.23 12.40
CA SER A 379 26.23 10.14 13.77
C SER A 379 25.33 9.17 14.54
N PRO A 380 25.86 8.05 15.07
CA PRO A 380 25.09 7.17 15.90
C PRO A 380 24.80 7.91 17.21
N THR A 381 23.61 8.50 17.34
CA THR A 381 22.88 8.77 18.60
C THR A 381 21.64 9.64 18.38
N ALA A 382 20.68 9.41 19.28
CA ALA A 382 19.34 9.98 19.38
C ALA A 382 19.21 11.41 18.84
N ARG A 383 18.21 11.63 17.98
CA ARG A 383 17.65 12.98 17.79
C ARG A 383 17.30 13.51 19.17
N HIS A 384 18.07 14.46 19.67
CA HIS A 384 17.66 15.21 20.85
C HIS A 384 16.37 15.97 20.50
N PRO A 385 15.40 16.00 21.44
CA PRO A 385 14.05 16.49 21.22
C PRO A 385 13.98 17.94 20.75
#